data_AF-A0A2V8KMN0-F1
#
_entry.id   AF-A0A2V8KMN0-F1
#
_cell.length_a   1.000
_cell.length_b   1.000
_cell.length_c   1.000
_cell.angle_alpha   90.00
_cell.angle_beta   90.00
_cell.angle_gamma   90.00
#
_symmetry.space_group_name_H-M   'P 1'
#
loop_
_entity.id
_entity.type
_entity.pdbx_description
1 polymer ?
#
loop_
_entity_poly.entity_id
_entity_poly.type
_entity_poly.pdbx_seq_one_letter_code
_entity_poly.pdbx_strand_id
1 'polypeptide(L)'
;MNNLPEFSAALLGFNAEAVVYCQGISETVAHDYAMDYARMLQNRAKGIDVLQPRFPVGLFEPNRKLIRSTLERMSQKYFPQK
;
A
#
# COMPACT_ATOMS: atom_id res chain seq x y z
N MET A 1 -13.37 -19.18 8.10
CA MET A 1 -13.85 -18.06 8.93
C MET A 1 -12.72 -17.06 9.05
N ASN A 2 -12.90 -15.83 8.56
CA ASN A 2 -11.93 -14.77 8.81
C ASN A 2 -12.04 -14.41 10.29
N ASN A 3 -10.99 -14.66 11.07
CA ASN A 3 -10.93 -14.16 12.43
C ASN A 3 -10.82 -12.63 12.35
N LEU A 4 -11.96 -11.95 12.48
CA LEU A 4 -12.08 -10.48 12.48
C LEU A 4 -11.01 -9.77 13.34
N PRO A 5 -10.63 -10.29 14.53
CA PRO A 5 -9.55 -9.71 15.33
C PRO A 5 -8.17 -9.78 14.66
N GLU A 6 -7.84 -10.91 14.02
CA GLU A 6 -6.56 -11.11 13.33
C GLU A 6 -6.45 -10.20 12.11
N PHE A 7 -7.53 -10.07 11.34
CA PHE A 7 -7.57 -9.15 10.20
C PHE A 7 -7.41 -7.69 10.65
N SER A 8 -8.08 -7.30 11.74
CA SER A 8 -7.98 -5.94 12.29
C SER A 8 -6.55 -5.63 12.76
N ALA A 9 -5.89 -6.59 13.42
CA ALA A 9 -4.49 -6.46 13.83
C ALA A 9 -3.54 -6.35 12.62
N ALA A 10 -3.72 -7.20 11.60
CA ALA A 10 -2.96 -7.12 10.35
C ALA A 10 -3.16 -5.78 9.64
N LEU A 11 -4.39 -5.26 9.63
CA LEU A 11 -4.71 -3.95 9.05
C LEU A 11 -4.01 -2.81 9.77
N LEU A 12 -3.99 -2.83 11.10
CA LEU A 12 -3.27 -1.85 11.92
C LEU A 12 -1.76 -1.92 11.66
N GLY A 13 -1.19 -3.13 11.63
CA GLY A 13 0.23 -3.34 11.35
C GLY A 13 0.64 -2.84 9.96
N PHE A 14 -0.14 -3.18 8.92
CA PHE A 14 0.07 -2.67 7.57
C PHE A 14 0.03 -1.14 7.52
N ASN A 15 -1.01 -0.53 8.11
CA ASN A 15 -1.14 0.92 8.10
C ASN A 15 0.02 1.61 8.82
N ALA A 16 0.46 1.08 9.96
CA ALA A 16 1.60 1.65 10.70
C ALA A 16 2.88 1.66 9.85
N GLU A 17 3.19 0.55 9.17
CA GLU A 17 4.39 0.44 8.33
C GLU A 17 4.28 1.26 7.04
N ALA A 18 3.12 1.21 6.37
CA ALA A 18 2.89 1.92 5.13
C ALA A 18 2.87 3.46 5.32
N VAL A 19 2.29 3.96 6.40
CA VAL A 19 2.27 5.41 6.71
C VAL A 19 3.69 5.92 6.94
N VAL A 20 4.50 5.21 7.73
CA VAL A 20 5.91 5.58 7.97
C VAL A 20 6.70 5.59 6.68
N TYR A 21 6.50 4.59 5.82
CA TYR A 21 7.14 4.56 4.50
C TYR A 21 6.75 5.78 3.65
N CYS A 22 5.46 6.08 3.55
CA CYS A 22 4.98 7.20 2.73
C CYS A 22 5.50 8.55 3.25
N GLN A 23 5.52 8.74 4.58
CA GLN A 23 6.07 9.96 5.21
C GLN A 23 7.57 10.15 4.96
N GLY A 24 8.31 9.09 4.67
CA GLY A 24 9.72 9.15 4.29
C GLY A 24 9.97 9.65 2.86
N ILE A 25 8.93 9.83 2.05
CA ILE A 25 9.02 10.29 0.66
C ILE A 25 8.87 11.82 0.64
N SER A 26 9.94 12.51 0.24
CA SER A 26 9.96 13.98 0.20
C SER A 26 9.32 14.60 -1.04
N GLU A 27 9.34 13.88 -2.17
CA GLU A 27 8.77 14.36 -3.43
C GLU A 27 7.25 14.16 -3.42
N THR A 28 6.49 15.24 -3.59
CA THR A 28 5.04 15.27 -3.42
C THR A 28 4.31 14.28 -4.32
N VAL A 29 4.69 14.17 -5.60
CA VAL A 29 4.02 13.28 -6.55
C VAL A 29 4.24 11.81 -6.17
N ALA A 30 5.44 11.46 -5.73
CA ALA A 30 5.80 10.14 -5.22
C ALA A 30 5.11 9.82 -3.89
N HIS A 31 5.02 10.79 -2.98
CA HIS A 31 4.31 10.68 -1.71
C HIS A 31 2.83 10.37 -1.94
N ASP A 32 2.15 11.18 -2.77
CA ASP A 32 0.72 11.02 -3.04
C ASP A 32 0.43 9.70 -3.74
N TYR A 33 1.29 9.32 -4.70
CA TYR A 33 1.21 8.01 -5.34
C TYR A 33 1.37 6.86 -4.35
N ALA A 34 2.31 6.95 -3.40
CA ALA A 34 2.51 5.93 -2.38
C ALA A 34 1.30 5.80 -1.44
N MET A 35 0.71 6.94 -1.02
CA MET A 35 -0.50 6.97 -0.21
C MET A 35 -1.70 6.34 -0.91
N ASP A 36 -1.93 6.69 -2.18
CA ASP A 36 -3.01 6.11 -2.98
C ASP A 36 -2.81 4.62 -3.22
N TYR A 37 -1.56 4.18 -3.45
CA TYR A 37 -1.23 2.78 -3.64
C TYR A 37 -1.41 1.97 -2.34
N ALA A 38 -0.99 2.51 -1.19
CA ALA A 38 -1.22 1.89 0.11
C ALA A 38 -2.72 1.75 0.41
N ARG A 39 -3.52 2.78 0.12
CA ARG A 39 -4.98 2.74 0.26
C ARG A 39 -5.61 1.68 -0.66
N MET A 40 -5.13 1.56 -1.90
CA MET A 40 -5.59 0.52 -2.82
C MET A 40 -5.33 -0.88 -2.25
N LEU A 41 -4.13 -1.16 -1.73
CA LEU A 41 -3.81 -2.45 -1.11
C LEU A 41 -4.68 -2.73 0.13
N GLN A 42 -4.92 -1.71 0.95
CA GLN A 42 -5.82 -1.79 2.10
C GLN A 42 -7.24 -2.19 1.69
N ASN A 43 -7.76 -1.61 0.61
CA ASN A 43 -9.09 -1.90 0.09
C ASN A 43 -9.17 -3.32 -0.50
N ARG A 44 -8.15 -3.75 -1.24
CA ARG A 44 -8.04 -5.14 -1.73
C ARG A 44 -8.03 -6.15 -0.58
N ALA A 45 -7.29 -5.88 0.49
CA ALA A 45 -7.29 -6.72 1.69
C ALA A 45 -8.68 -6.83 2.35
N LYS A 46 -9.49 -5.78 2.24
CA LYS A 46 -10.90 -5.76 2.69
C LYS A 46 -11.87 -6.43 1.71
N GLY A 47 -11.39 -6.95 0.57
CA GLY A 47 -12.22 -7.52 -0.49
C GLY A 47 -12.96 -6.48 -1.34
N ILE A 48 -12.54 -5.21 -1.28
CA ILE A 48 -13.11 -4.13 -2.09
C ILE A 48 -12.30 -4.04 -3.39
N ASP A 49 -12.96 -4.26 -4.52
CA ASP A 49 -12.32 -4.12 -5.83
C ASP A 49 -12.07 -2.63 -6.12
N VAL A 50 -10.81 -2.29 -6.34
CA VAL A 50 -10.35 -0.93 -6.58
C VAL A 50 -9.38 -0.90 -7.74
N LEU A 51 -9.60 0.07 -8.62
CA LEU A 51 -8.72 0.34 -9.74
C LEU A 51 -7.32 0.70 -9.24
N GLN A 52 -6.30 0.33 -10.03
CA GLN A 52 -4.94 0.79 -9.75
C GLN A 52 -4.87 2.32 -9.81
N PRO A 53 -4.11 2.97 -8.90
CA PRO A 53 -3.80 4.37 -9.02
C PRO A 53 -3.23 4.67 -10.41
N ARG A 54 -3.70 5.78 -11.01
CA ARG A 54 -3.17 6.22 -12.30
C ARG A 54 -1.68 6.49 -12.18
N PHE A 55 -0.96 6.32 -13.29
CA PHE A 55 0.44 6.70 -13.34
C PHE A 55 0.55 8.22 -13.26
N PRO A 56 1.21 8.76 -12.22
CA PRO A 56 1.37 10.21 -12.11
C PRO A 56 2.31 10.71 -13.21
N VAL A 57 1.98 11.86 -13.79
CA VAL A 57 2.92 12.60 -14.64
C VAL A 57 4.09 13.03 -13.77
N GLY A 58 5.32 12.79 -14.22
CA GLY A 58 6.53 13.10 -13.45
C GLY A 58 7.03 11.98 -12.54
N LEU A 59 6.23 10.94 -12.26
CA LEU A 59 6.69 9.77 -11.51
C LEU A 59 7.09 8.63 -12.45
N PHE A 60 8.34 8.70 -12.89
CA PHE A 60 8.95 7.73 -13.78
C PHE A 60 9.56 6.54 -13.04
N GLU A 61 9.99 5.55 -13.80
CA GLU A 61 10.83 4.49 -13.29
C GLU A 61 12.25 5.01 -13.06
N PRO A 62 12.97 4.54 -12.02
CA PRO A 62 12.65 3.38 -11.17
C PRO A 62 11.73 3.68 -9.97
N ASN A 63 11.53 4.95 -9.62
CA ASN A 63 10.85 5.36 -8.37
C ASN A 63 9.47 4.74 -8.23
N ARG A 64 8.67 4.75 -9.31
CA ARG A 64 7.35 4.12 -9.32
C ARG A 64 7.39 2.62 -9.01
N LYS A 65 8.31 1.88 -9.63
CA LYS A 65 8.47 0.44 -9.42
C LYS A 65 8.93 0.15 -7.99
N LEU A 66 9.82 0.98 -7.45
CA LEU A 66 10.29 0.85 -6.08
C LEU A 66 9.13 0.98 -5.09
N ILE A 67 8.34 2.06 -5.19
CA ILE A 67 7.17 2.31 -4.33
C ILE A 67 6.21 1.12 -4.36
N ARG A 68 5.83 0.67 -5.56
CA ARG A 68 4.96 -0.49 -5.72
C ARG A 68 5.54 -1.74 -5.07
N SER A 69 6.79 -2.09 -5.38
CA SER A 69 7.42 -3.31 -4.88
C SER A 69 7.58 -3.33 -3.36
N THR A 70 7.79 -2.16 -2.76
CA THR A 70 7.92 -2.01 -1.30
C THR A 70 6.56 -2.19 -0.64
N LEU A 71 5.53 -1.49 -1.13
CA LEU A 71 4.17 -1.58 -0.58
C LEU A 71 3.53 -2.95 -0.83
N GLU A 72 3.79 -3.58 -1.98
CA GLU A 72 3.35 -4.96 -2.27
C GLU A 72 3.99 -5.96 -1.28
N ARG A 73 5.29 -5.84 -0.99
CA ARG A 73 5.96 -6.68 0.02
C ARG A 73 5.40 -6.47 1.43
N MET A 74 5.16 -5.22 1.82
CA MET A 74 4.49 -4.91 3.10
C MET A 74 3.09 -5.54 3.13
N SER A 75 2.30 -5.39 2.06
CA SER A 75 0.97 -5.99 1.97
C SER A 75 1.02 -7.50 2.07
N GLN A 76 1.98 -8.18 1.43
CA GLN A 76 2.11 -9.64 1.51
C GLN A 76 2.45 -10.14 2.92
N LYS A 77 3.23 -9.37 3.68
CA LYS A 77 3.55 -9.66 5.07
C LYS A 77 2.31 -9.68 5.97
N TYR A 78 1.36 -8.77 5.78
CA TYR A 78 0.16 -8.65 6.62
C TYR A 78 -1.07 -9.37 6.05
N PHE A 79 -1.17 -9.45 4.72
CA PHE A 79 -2.28 -10.06 3.99
C PHE A 79 -1.73 -11.14 3.04
N PRO A 80 -1.16 -12.23 3.58
CA PRO A 80 -0.66 -13.31 2.75
C PRO A 80 -1.82 -13.88 1.92
N GLN A 81 -1.63 -13.99 0.61
CA GLN A 81 -2.54 -14.75 -0.22
C GLN A 81 -2.40 -16.22 0.19
N LYS A 82 -3.53 -16.86 0.50
CA LYS A 82 -3.58 -18.30 0.80
C LYS A 82 -3.39 -19.12 -0.46
#